data_AF-A0A9E3S8U7-F1
#
_entry.id   AF-A0A9E3S8U7-F1
#
_cell.length_a   1.000
_cell.length_b   1.000
_cell.length_c   1.000
_cell.angle_alpha   90.00
_cell.angle_beta   90.00
_cell.angle_gamma   90.00
#
_symmetry.space_group_name_H-M   'P 1'
#
loop_
_entity.id
_entity.type
_entity.pdbx_description
1 polymer ?
#
loop_
_entity_poly.entity_id
_entity_poly.type
_entity_poly.pdbx_seq_one_letter_code
_entity_poly.pdbx_strand_id
1 'polypeptide(L)'
;MSSLFLEGALLGLTLATFFGFGPAFFALVQTSIHRGFGPAALLAVGIFLNVVLMVVLCLMGAVQIVTEPSNYLYFGISSGIIL
;
A
#
# COMPACT_ATOMS: atom_id res chain seq x y z
N MET A 1 -23.98 5.38 -8.46
CA MET A 1 -23.11 4.17 -8.51
C MET A 1 -21.84 4.42 -9.33
N SER A 2 -21.91 4.96 -10.54
CA SER A 2 -20.72 5.32 -11.35
C SER A 2 -19.82 6.39 -10.73
N SER A 3 -20.38 7.37 -10.01
CA SER A 3 -19.61 8.41 -9.31
C SER A 3 -18.67 7.85 -8.24
N LEU A 4 -19.07 6.78 -7.55
CA LEU A 4 -18.33 6.19 -6.43
C LEU A 4 -17.03 5.52 -6.90
N PHE A 5 -17.08 4.84 -8.06
CA PHE A 5 -15.89 4.28 -8.69
C PHE A 5 -14.97 5.36 -9.27
N LEU A 6 -15.55 6.42 -9.86
CA LEU A 6 -14.77 7.51 -10.44
C LEU A 6 -14.03 8.30 -9.36
N GLU A 7 -14.71 8.63 -8.26
CA GLU A 7 -14.16 9.40 -7.15
C GLU A 7 -13.10 8.59 -6.38
N GLY A 8 -13.35 7.30 -6.15
CA GLY A 8 -12.35 6.40 -5.58
C GLY A 8 -11.12 6.24 -6.47
N ALA A 9 -11.30 6.11 -7.80
CA ALA A 9 -10.20 6.04 -8.74
C ALA A 9 -9.41 7.35 -8.80
N LEU A 10 -10.08 8.50 -8.76
CA LEU A 10 -9.44 9.81 -8.73
C LEU A 10 -8.62 10.00 -7.47
N LEU A 11 -9.20 9.77 -6.28
CA LEU A 11 -8.49 9.84 -4.99
C LEU A 11 -7.30 8.88 -4.93
N GLY A 12 -7.49 7.65 -5.40
CA GLY A 12 -6.42 6.66 -5.49
C GLY A 12 -5.28 7.11 -6.42
N LEU A 13 -5.62 7.72 -7.56
CA LEU A 13 -4.65 8.27 -8.50
C LEU A 13 -3.89 9.47 -7.91
N THR A 14 -4.58 10.40 -7.22
CA THR A 14 -3.91 11.54 -6.57
C THR A 14 -2.96 11.06 -5.49
N LEU A 15 -3.39 10.13 -4.63
CA LEU A 15 -2.53 9.58 -3.58
C LEU A 15 -1.34 8.82 -4.16
N ALA A 16 -1.56 7.98 -5.17
CA ALA A 16 -0.49 7.25 -5.83
C ALA A 16 0.52 8.18 -6.52
N THR A 17 0.06 9.30 -7.10
CA THR A 17 0.92 10.24 -7.82
C THR A 17 1.66 11.20 -6.89
N PHE A 18 1.01 11.68 -5.82
CA PHE A 18 1.63 12.66 -4.90
C PHE A 18 2.42 12.02 -3.75
N PHE A 19 1.97 10.86 -3.26
CA PHE A 19 2.56 10.17 -2.11
C PHE A 19 3.12 8.77 -2.45
N GLY A 20 2.76 8.20 -3.61
CA GLY A 20 3.10 6.82 -3.98
C GLY A 20 4.48 6.62 -4.61
N PHE A 21 5.26 7.68 -4.89
CA PHE A 21 6.65 7.57 -5.34
C PHE A 21 7.60 7.22 -4.18
N GLY A 22 7.37 6.06 -3.57
CA GLY A 22 8.22 5.53 -2.52
C GLY A 22 9.51 4.88 -3.05
N PRO A 23 10.37 4.38 -2.14
CA PRO A 23 11.62 3.70 -2.49
C PRO A 23 11.44 2.53 -3.47
N ALA A 24 10.28 1.85 -3.41
CA ALA A 24 9.95 0.74 -4.28
C ALA A 24 9.80 1.14 -5.76
N PHE A 25 9.28 2.33 -6.05
CA PHE A 25 9.17 2.84 -7.42
C PHE A 25 10.56 3.12 -8.01
N PHE A 26 11.42 3.80 -7.25
CA PHE A 26 12.79 4.07 -7.68
C PHE A 26 13.60 2.78 -7.84
N ALA A 27 13.40 1.79 -6.95
CA ALA A 27 14.02 0.47 -7.07
C ALA A 27 13.57 -0.26 -8.35
N LEU A 28 12.29 -0.15 -8.74
CA LEU A 28 11.79 -0.69 -10.01
C LEU A 28 12.40 -0.01 -11.22
N VAL A 29 12.43 1.32 -11.24
CA VAL A 29 13.04 2.08 -12.34
C VAL A 29 14.53 1.74 -12.44
N GLN A 30 15.25 1.73 -11.32
CA GLN A 30 16.66 1.39 -11.29
C GLN A 30 16.90 -0.05 -11.74
N THR A 31 16.10 -1.01 -11.27
CA THR A 31 16.23 -2.42 -11.67
C THR A 31 15.91 -2.60 -13.16
N SER A 32 14.91 -1.87 -13.68
CA SER A 32 14.56 -1.89 -15.11
C SER A 32 15.71 -1.38 -15.98
N ILE A 33 16.37 -0.30 -15.54
CA ILE A 33 17.49 0.30 -16.29
C ILE A 33 18.77 -0.54 -16.16
N HIS A 34 19.10 -1.03 -14.96
CA HIS A 34 20.38 -1.72 -14.71
C HIS A 34 20.38 -3.22 -14.99
N ARG A 35 19.27 -3.91 -14.71
CA ARG A 35 19.18 -5.39 -14.80
C ARG A 35 18.25 -5.86 -15.92
N GLY A 36 17.60 -4.94 -16.62
CA GLY A 36 16.69 -5.24 -17.74
C GLY A 36 15.30 -5.69 -17.31
N PHE A 37 14.47 -6.06 -18.30
CA PHE A 37 13.04 -6.31 -18.11
C PHE A 37 12.72 -7.50 -17.20
N GLY A 38 13.43 -8.63 -17.34
CA GLY A 38 13.13 -9.85 -16.57
C GLY A 38 13.18 -9.65 -15.06
N PRO A 39 14.32 -9.17 -14.51
CA PRO A 39 14.46 -8.89 -13.07
C PRO A 39 13.49 -7.81 -12.58
N ALA A 40 13.21 -6.80 -13.41
CA ALA A 40 12.23 -5.77 -13.09
C ALA A 40 10.79 -6.29 -13.03
N ALA A 41 10.41 -7.20 -13.94
CA ALA A 41 9.09 -7.82 -13.94
C ALA A 41 8.87 -8.68 -12.69
N LEU A 42 9.89 -9.44 -12.27
CA LEU A 42 9.85 -10.22 -11.03
C LEU A 42 9.72 -9.28 -9.81
N LEU A 43 10.49 -8.19 -9.78
CA LEU A 43 10.38 -7.17 -8.73
C LEU A 43 8.98 -6.52 -8.70
N ALA A 44 8.39 -6.24 -9.85
CA ALA A 44 7.06 -5.62 -9.95
C ALA A 44 5.98 -6.55 -9.39
N VAL A 45 6.06 -7.85 -9.70
CA VAL A 45 5.18 -8.87 -9.12
C VAL A 45 5.36 -8.95 -7.61
N GLY A 46 6.60 -8.90 -7.11
CA GLY A 46 6.87 -8.88 -5.68
C GLY A 46 6.26 -7.67 -4.96
N ILE A 47 6.39 -6.47 -5.55
CA ILE A 47 5.79 -5.24 -5.03
C ILE A 47 4.27 -5.35 -5.02
N PHE A 48 3.67 -5.85 -6.11
CA PHE A 48 2.22 -6.06 -6.18
C PHE A 48 1.73 -7.02 -5.10
N LEU A 49 2.40 -8.17 -4.94
CA LEU A 49 2.04 -9.16 -3.92
C LEU A 49 2.14 -8.58 -2.50
N ASN A 50 3.17 -7.78 -2.24
CA ASN A 50 3.33 -7.09 -0.96
C ASN A 50 2.17 -6.13 -0.67
N VAL A 51 1.73 -5.35 -1.67
CA VAL A 51 0.58 -4.44 -1.51
C VAL A 51 -0.70 -5.22 -1.22
N VAL A 52 -0.96 -6.30 -1.95
CA VAL A 52 -2.15 -7.15 -1.73
C VAL A 52 -2.11 -7.78 -0.33
N LEU A 53 -0.98 -8.37 0.06
CA LEU A 53 -0.82 -9.00 1.36
C LEU A 53 -1.03 -7.98 2.49
N MET A 54 -0.43 -6.80 2.36
CA MET A 54 -0.55 -5.77 3.38
C MET A 54 -1.99 -5.28 3.52
N VAL A 55 -2.71 -5.08 2.41
CA VAL A 55 -4.15 -4.73 2.45
C VAL A 55 -4.97 -5.83 3.12
N VAL A 56 -4.71 -7.11 2.81
CA VAL A 56 -5.41 -8.24 3.44
C VAL A 56 -5.14 -8.28 4.94
N LEU A 57 -3.87 -8.12 5.37
CA LEU A 57 -3.50 -8.10 6.78
C LEU A 57 -4.10 -6.89 7.50
N CYS A 58 -4.11 -5.71 6.87
CA CYS A 58 -4.77 -4.53 7.41
C CYS A 58 -6.28 -4.76 7.58
N LEU A 59 -6.95 -5.41 6.63
CA LEU A 59 -8.37 -5.73 6.75
C LEU A 59 -8.62 -6.75 7.88
N MET A 60 -7.81 -7.81 7.96
CA MET A 60 -7.93 -8.81 9.03
C MET A 60 -7.62 -8.23 10.41
N GLY A 61 -6.59 -7.38 10.52
CA GLY A 61 -6.20 -6.71 11.75
C GLY A 61 -7.19 -5.61 12.16
N ALA A 62 -7.67 -4.82 11.20
CA ALA A 62 -8.69 -3.79 11.46
C ALA A 62 -9.98 -4.42 12.01
N VAL A 63 -10.39 -5.60 11.55
CA VAL A 63 -11.55 -6.31 12.13
C VAL A 63 -11.35 -6.67 13.61
N GLN A 64 -10.13 -7.05 14.01
CA GLN A 64 -9.80 -7.36 15.41
C GLN A 64 -9.70 -6.12 16.30
N ILE A 65 -9.23 -5.00 15.76
CA ILE A 65 -9.11 -3.74 16.50
C ILE A 65 -10.47 -3.04 16.61
N VAL A 66 -11.32 -3.18 15.59
CA VAL A 66 -12.62 -2.51 15.55
C VAL A 66 -13.64 -3.09 16.55
N THR A 67 -13.46 -4.36 16.92
CA THR A 67 -14.38 -5.10 17.79
C THR A 67 -14.24 -4.78 19.27
N GLU A 68 -13.11 -4.22 19.73
CA GLU A 68 -12.88 -3.90 21.15
C GLU A 68 -12.50 -2.41 21.33
N PRO A 69 -13.38 -1.55 21.89
CA PRO A 69 -13.18 -0.11 21.93
C PRO A 69 -12.00 0.37 22.81
N SER A 70 -11.48 -0.47 23.71
CA SER A 70 -10.30 -0.12 24.51
C SER A 70 -8.99 -0.19 23.72
N ASN A 71 -8.95 -0.91 22.61
CA ASN A 71 -7.71 -1.15 21.85
C ASN A 71 -7.40 -0.05 20.81
N TYR A 72 -8.35 0.83 20.51
CA TYR A 72 -8.12 1.92 19.53
C TYR A 72 -7.00 2.89 19.96
N LEU A 73 -6.90 3.20 21.26
CA LEU A 73 -5.86 4.12 21.77
C LEU A 73 -4.46 3.49 21.71
N TYR A 74 -4.32 2.25 22.15
CA TYR A 74 -3.03 1.53 22.09
C TYR A 74 -2.60 1.22 20.66
N PHE A 75 -3.55 0.90 19.78
CA PHE A 75 -3.27 0.71 18.37
C PHE A 75 -2.89 2.03 17.68
N GLY A 76 -3.58 3.13 17.98
CA GLY A 76 -3.25 4.45 17.43
C GLY A 76 -1.84 4.91 17.80
N ILE A 77 -1.45 4.73 19.07
CA ILE A 77 -0.10 5.09 19.55
C ILE A 77 0.97 4.19 18.95
N SER A 78 0.76 2.87 18.91
CA SER A 78 1.75 1.94 18.34
C SER A 78 1.93 2.14 16.83
N SER A 79 0.82 2.39 16.11
CA SER A 79 0.87 2.71 14.68
C SER A 79 1.58 4.04 14.40
N GLY A 80 1.33 5.07 15.22
CA GLY A 80 1.96 6.38 15.08
C GLY A 80 3.46 6.42 15.41
N ILE A 81 3.98 5.43 16.14
CA ILE A 81 5.42 5.30 16.42
C ILE A 81 6.16 4.58 15.28
N ILE A 82 5.48 3.69 14.57
CA ILE A 82 6.04 2.87 13.48
C ILE A 82 6.02 3.63 12.14
N LEU A 83 5.02 4.49 11.93
CA LEU A 83 4.85 5.29 10.70
C LEU A 83 5.88 6.42 10.59
#